data_AF-A0A2A3T9G7-F1
#
_entry.id   AF-A0A2A3T9G7-F1
#
_cell.length_a   1.000
_cell.length_b   1.000
_cell.length_c   1.000
_cell.angle_alpha   90.00
_cell.angle_beta   90.00
_cell.angle_gamma   90.00
#
_symmetry.space_group_name_H-M   'P 1'
#
loop_
_entity.id
_entity.type
_entity.pdbx_description
1 polymer ?
#
loop_
_entity_poly.entity_id
_entity_poly.type
_entity_poly.pdbx_seq_one_letter_code
_entity_poly.pdbx_strand_id
1 'polypeptide(L)'
;MDKNQILKEFSSDPDKYYNVKLFSEQGFTRKACTKCGRFFWTLNADRDLCPDDGLDTYSFIGDPPTSKRFDYTQAWKQVEEFFVKNNHTSVSRYPVVCRWRDDLYFTIASIVDFQRIMGSKVVFGFPANPL
;
A
#
# COMPACT_ATOMS: atom_id res chain seq x y z
N MET A 1 -13.50 -2.07 18.90
CA MET A 1 -12.11 -2.55 19.11
C MET A 1 -11.17 -1.39 18.89
N ASP A 2 -10.16 -1.26 19.74
CA ASP A 2 -9.07 -0.32 19.49
C ASP A 2 -8.05 -0.92 18.50
N LYS A 3 -7.14 -0.09 18.00
CA LYS A 3 -6.11 -0.47 17.02
C LYS A 3 -5.24 -1.64 17.50
N ASN A 4 -4.87 -1.68 18.78
CA ASN A 4 -3.97 -2.69 19.32
C ASN A 4 -4.67 -4.05 19.42
N GLN A 5 -5.96 -4.06 19.77
CA GLN A 5 -6.78 -5.27 19.77
C GLN A 5 -6.87 -5.88 18.37
N ILE A 6 -7.13 -5.05 17.35
CA ILE A 6 -7.21 -5.50 15.95
C ILE A 6 -5.89 -6.11 15.49
N LEU A 7 -4.77 -5.42 15.76
CA LEU A 7 -3.44 -5.92 15.40
C LEU A 7 -3.14 -7.26 16.08
N LYS A 8 -3.51 -7.41 17.35
CA LYS A 8 -3.32 -8.66 18.09
C LYS A 8 -4.17 -9.80 17.52
N GLU A 9 -5.43 -9.54 17.22
CA GLU A 9 -6.34 -10.52 16.63
C GLU A 9 -5.85 -11.00 15.27
N PHE A 10 -5.57 -10.09 14.34
CA PHE A 10 -5.13 -10.48 13.00
C PHE A 10 -3.74 -11.13 13.02
N SER A 11 -2.88 -10.76 13.97
CA SER A 11 -1.56 -11.40 14.13
C SER A 11 -1.62 -12.79 14.75
N SER A 12 -2.75 -13.19 15.35
CA SER A 12 -2.89 -14.49 16.03
C SER A 12 -3.01 -15.66 15.05
N ASP A 13 -3.57 -15.41 13.86
CA ASP A 13 -3.72 -16.40 12.79
C ASP A 13 -3.25 -15.78 11.45
N PRO A 14 -1.92 -15.69 11.23
CA PRO A 14 -1.38 -15.04 10.04
C PRO A 14 -1.73 -15.78 8.75
N ASP A 15 -1.95 -17.10 8.80
CA ASP A 15 -2.33 -17.89 7.63
C ASP A 15 -3.73 -17.51 7.13
N LYS A 16 -4.64 -17.19 8.04
CA LYS A 16 -5.98 -16.72 7.68
C LYS A 16 -6.00 -15.25 7.25
N TYR A 17 -5.27 -14.37 7.95
CA TYR A 17 -5.46 -12.91 7.80
C TYR A 17 -4.42 -12.21 6.91
N TYR A 18 -3.23 -12.81 6.71
CA TYR A 18 -2.12 -12.15 6.01
C TYR A 18 -1.44 -12.99 4.94
N ASN A 19 -1.59 -14.32 4.96
CA ASN A 19 -0.94 -15.17 3.98
C ASN A 19 -1.59 -15.01 2.61
N VAL A 20 -0.75 -14.76 1.62
CA VAL A 20 -1.13 -14.69 0.21
C VAL A 20 -0.22 -15.63 -0.57
N LYS A 21 -0.76 -16.23 -1.65
CA LYS A 21 -0.04 -17.22 -2.46
C LYS A 21 1.36 -16.76 -2.90
N LEU A 22 1.50 -15.47 -3.19
CA LEU A 22 2.77 -14.86 -3.56
C LEU A 22 3.87 -15.11 -2.51
N PHE A 23 3.55 -15.07 -1.22
CA PHE A 23 4.55 -15.21 -0.16
C PHE A 23 5.15 -16.62 -0.14
N SER A 24 4.32 -17.66 -0.26
CA SER A 24 4.82 -19.03 -0.32
C SER A 24 5.53 -19.32 -1.65
N GLU A 25 5.02 -18.82 -2.77
CA GLU A 25 5.63 -19.02 -4.09
C GLU A 25 7.00 -18.35 -4.25
N GLN A 26 7.19 -17.18 -3.64
CA GLN A 26 8.44 -16.42 -3.74
C GLN A 26 9.38 -16.63 -2.54
N GLY A 27 8.99 -17.45 -1.55
CA GLY A 27 9.83 -17.78 -0.40
C GLY A 27 9.95 -16.67 0.66
N PHE A 28 8.91 -15.84 0.80
CA PHE A 28 8.87 -14.84 1.88
C PHE A 28 8.74 -15.52 3.24
N THR A 29 9.48 -14.98 4.21
CA THR A 29 9.42 -15.40 5.61
C THR A 29 8.79 -14.30 6.47
N ARG A 30 7.90 -14.68 7.38
CA ARG A 30 7.29 -13.77 8.35
C ARG A 30 8.16 -13.70 9.61
N LYS A 31 8.61 -12.51 9.98
CA LYS A 31 9.45 -12.27 11.17
C LYS A 31 8.85 -11.20 12.08
N ALA A 32 9.20 -11.22 13.36
CA ALA A 32 8.87 -10.16 14.31
C ALA A 32 10.06 -9.21 14.44
N CYS A 33 9.82 -7.90 14.32
CA CYS A 33 10.86 -6.90 14.53
C CYS A 33 11.32 -6.92 15.99
N THR A 34 12.62 -7.01 16.22
CA THR A 34 13.21 -7.05 17.58
C THR A 34 13.05 -5.74 18.35
N LYS A 35 12.79 -4.62 17.66
CA LYS A 35 12.64 -3.28 18.27
C LYS A 35 11.20 -2.90 18.56
N CYS A 36 10.30 -2.96 17.57
CA CYS A 36 8.90 -2.55 17.74
C CYS A 36 7.91 -3.71 17.91
N GLY A 37 8.35 -4.97 17.79
CA GLY A 37 7.51 -6.16 17.94
C GLY A 37 6.52 -6.41 16.81
N ARG A 38 6.44 -5.54 15.80
CA ARG A 38 5.55 -5.72 14.64
C ARG A 38 6.06 -6.82 13.73
N PHE A 39 5.12 -7.59 13.17
CA PHE A 39 5.45 -8.60 12.17
C PHE A 39 5.62 -7.98 10.78
N PHE A 40 6.57 -8.50 10.02
CA PHE A 40 6.83 -8.11 8.63
C PHE A 40 7.23 -9.33 7.80
N TRP A 41 7.14 -9.22 6.48
CA TRP A 41 7.54 -10.26 5.54
C TRP A 41 8.83 -9.85 4.83
N THR A 42 9.77 -10.78 4.67
CA THR A 42 11.08 -10.52 4.08
C THR A 42 11.59 -11.74 3.31
N LEU A 43 12.30 -11.49 2.21
CA LEU A 43 13.09 -12.50 1.50
C LEU A 43 14.47 -12.71 2.15
N ASN A 44 14.96 -11.73 2.90
CA ASN A 44 16.18 -11.86 3.67
C ASN A 44 15.88 -12.50 5.03
N ALA A 45 16.25 -13.78 5.18
CA ALA A 45 16.05 -14.55 6.40
C ALA A 45 16.85 -14.02 7.60
N ASP A 46 17.96 -13.31 7.36
CA ASP A 46 18.84 -12.75 8.40
C ASP A 46 18.36 -11.38 8.92
N ARG A 47 17.30 -10.81 8.32
CA ARG A 47 16.79 -9.48 8.71
C ARG A 47 15.96 -9.54 9.99
N ASP A 48 16.37 -8.86 11.05
CA ASP A 48 15.67 -8.87 12.35
C ASP A 48 14.88 -7.58 12.66
N LEU A 49 15.08 -6.52 11.86
CA LEU A 49 14.40 -5.24 12.00
C LEU A 49 13.42 -5.03 10.84
N CYS A 50 12.22 -4.51 11.11
CA CYS A 50 11.30 -4.12 10.05
C CYS A 50 11.88 -2.94 9.22
N PRO A 51 11.35 -2.65 8.03
CA PRO A 51 11.81 -1.51 7.22
C PRO A 51 11.77 -0.16 7.95
N ASP A 52 10.80 0.04 8.85
CA ASP A 52 10.64 1.29 9.61
C ASP A 52 11.74 1.49 10.68
N ASP A 53 12.32 0.41 11.21
CA ASP A 53 13.31 0.43 12.29
C ASP A 53 14.71 -0.03 11.83
N GLY A 54 14.87 -0.37 10.55
CA GLY A 54 16.12 -0.82 9.97
C GLY A 54 17.21 0.24 9.99
N LEU A 55 18.48 -0.17 9.96
CA LEU A 55 19.60 0.76 9.81
C LEU A 55 19.77 1.25 8.36
N ASP A 56 19.07 0.60 7.43
CA ASP A 56 19.14 0.81 5.98
C ASP A 56 18.02 1.70 5.43
N THR A 57 17.28 2.42 6.28
CA THR A 57 16.08 3.20 5.91
C THR A 57 16.30 4.20 4.76
N TYR A 58 17.54 4.66 4.54
CA TYR A 58 17.89 5.59 3.47
C TYR A 58 19.12 5.13 2.66
N SER A 59 19.36 3.82 2.56
CA SER A 59 20.49 3.28 1.78
C SER A 59 20.49 3.72 0.31
N PHE A 60 19.34 4.10 -0.22
CA PHE A 60 19.18 4.58 -1.59
C PHE A 60 19.82 5.95 -1.90
N ILE A 61 20.25 6.71 -0.88
CA ILE A 61 20.91 8.01 -1.08
C ILE A 61 22.34 7.76 -1.56
N GLY A 62 22.63 8.12 -2.81
CA GLY A 62 23.93 7.86 -3.45
C GLY A 62 24.05 6.46 -4.06
N ASP A 63 23.22 5.50 -3.63
CA ASP A 63 23.16 4.14 -4.19
C ASP A 63 21.71 3.71 -4.52
N PRO A 64 21.12 4.25 -5.60
CA PRO A 64 19.71 4.03 -5.91
C PRO A 64 19.43 2.59 -6.33
N PRO A 65 18.31 1.99 -5.85
CA PRO A 65 18.01 0.56 -6.02
C PRO A 65 17.54 0.18 -7.43
N THR A 66 17.40 1.15 -8.33
CA THR A 66 16.92 0.95 -9.71
C THR A 66 17.97 1.39 -10.72
N SER A 67 18.04 0.67 -11.83
CA SER A 67 18.92 1.03 -12.96
C SER A 67 18.45 2.26 -13.72
N LYS A 68 17.13 2.51 -13.74
CA LYS A 68 16.53 3.69 -14.38
C LYS A 68 16.44 4.86 -13.41
N ARG A 69 16.57 6.08 -13.94
CA ARG A 69 16.22 7.33 -13.28
C ARG A 69 14.96 7.89 -13.91
N PHE A 70 14.09 8.43 -13.07
CA PHE A 70 12.85 9.04 -13.51
C PHE A 70 12.77 10.46 -12.95
N ASP A 71 12.33 11.39 -13.78
CA ASP A 71 11.73 12.62 -13.28
C ASP A 71 10.32 12.35 -12.72
N TYR A 72 9.69 13.38 -12.16
CA TYR A 72 8.33 13.28 -11.61
C TYR A 72 7.31 12.72 -12.61
N THR A 73 7.35 13.20 -13.86
CA THR A 73 6.39 12.81 -14.89
C THR A 73 6.62 11.39 -15.38
N GLN A 74 7.89 11.03 -15.58
CA GLN A 74 8.28 9.69 -15.99
C GLN A 74 7.90 8.64 -14.93
N ALA A 75 8.02 8.97 -13.65
CA ALA A 75 7.69 8.05 -12.55
C ALA A 75 6.22 7.62 -12.59
N TRP A 76 5.27 8.57 -12.66
CA TRP A 76 3.85 8.21 -12.66
C TRP A 76 3.40 7.58 -13.99
N LYS A 77 3.96 8.03 -15.13
CA LYS A 77 3.69 7.40 -16.44
C LYS A 77 4.16 5.95 -16.49
N GLN A 78 5.33 5.64 -15.90
CA GLN A 78 5.84 4.27 -15.88
C GLN A 78 4.92 3.32 -15.10
N VAL A 79 4.31 3.82 -14.01
CA VAL A 79 3.32 3.07 -13.22
C VAL A 79 2.02 2.90 -14.01
N GLU A 80 1.49 3.98 -14.59
CA GLU A 80 0.28 3.95 -15.43
C GLU A 80 0.44 2.96 -16.60
N GLU A 81 1.54 3.06 -17.36
CA GLU A 81 1.81 2.16 -18.49
C GLU A 81 1.85 0.69 -18.07
N PHE A 82 2.42 0.39 -16.90
CA PHE A 82 2.46 -0.98 -16.39
C PHE A 82 1.04 -1.49 -16.12
N PHE A 83 0.20 -0.73 -15.41
CA PHE A 83 -1.15 -1.17 -15.09
C PHE A 83 -2.07 -1.23 -16.31
N VAL A 84 -1.96 -0.26 -17.24
CA VAL A 84 -2.71 -0.27 -18.51
C VAL A 84 -2.34 -1.50 -19.36
N LYS A 85 -1.05 -1.85 -19.45
CA LYS A 85 -0.61 -3.09 -20.14
C LYS A 85 -1.15 -4.35 -19.46
N ASN A 86 -1.52 -4.28 -18.19
CA ASN A 86 -2.13 -5.35 -17.40
C ASN A 86 -3.65 -5.15 -17.22
N ASN A 87 -4.33 -4.59 -18.24
CA ASN A 87 -5.80 -4.47 -18.33
C ASN A 87 -6.47 -3.57 -17.28
N HIS A 88 -5.74 -2.62 -16.68
CA HIS A 88 -6.34 -1.56 -15.87
C HIS A 88 -6.71 -0.35 -16.75
N THR A 89 -7.75 0.38 -16.37
CA THR A 89 -8.16 1.59 -17.09
C THR A 89 -7.52 2.81 -16.44
N SER A 90 -6.74 3.59 -17.21
CA SER A 90 -6.25 4.88 -16.71
C SER A 90 -7.40 5.87 -16.50
N VAL A 91 -7.43 6.50 -15.32
CA VAL A 91 -8.43 7.48 -14.92
C VAL A 91 -7.75 8.81 -14.62
N SER A 92 -8.33 9.90 -15.12
CA SER A 92 -7.82 11.25 -14.85
C SER A 92 -7.92 11.58 -13.36
N ARG A 93 -6.89 12.26 -12.83
CA ARG A 93 -6.85 12.68 -11.42
C ARG A 93 -8.08 13.49 -11.03
N TYR A 94 -8.56 13.26 -9.82
CA TYR A 94 -9.61 14.09 -9.22
C TYR A 94 -9.01 15.39 -8.66
N PRO A 95 -9.84 16.42 -8.43
CA PRO A 95 -9.40 17.63 -7.74
C PRO A 95 -8.86 17.33 -6.34
N VAL A 96 -7.93 18.18 -5.87
CA VAL A 96 -7.44 18.12 -4.48
C VAL A 96 -8.50 18.54 -3.45
N VAL A 97 -9.50 19.32 -3.88
CA VAL A 97 -10.67 19.68 -3.07
C VAL A 97 -11.70 18.58 -3.22
N CYS A 98 -12.13 17.99 -2.10
CA CYS A 98 -13.10 16.91 -2.11
C CYS A 98 -14.50 17.50 -2.31
N ARG A 99 -15.02 17.45 -3.54
CA ARG A 99 -16.33 18.02 -3.90
C ARG A 99 -17.49 17.03 -3.81
N TRP A 100 -17.21 15.77 -3.47
CA TRP A 100 -18.15 14.66 -3.52
C TRP A 100 -18.42 14.02 -2.16
N ARG A 101 -17.78 14.53 -1.10
CA ARG A 101 -18.00 14.15 0.29
C ARG A 101 -18.08 15.40 1.15
N ASP A 102 -19.11 15.48 1.97
CA ASP A 102 -19.34 16.65 2.83
C ASP A 102 -18.52 16.60 4.13
N ASP A 103 -17.98 15.44 4.48
CA ASP A 103 -17.19 15.21 5.69
C ASP A 103 -15.67 15.46 5.52
N LEU A 104 -15.23 15.79 4.29
CA LEU A 104 -13.83 16.06 3.96
C LEU A 104 -13.72 17.34 3.12
N TYR A 105 -12.80 18.23 3.48
CA TYR A 105 -12.47 19.40 2.64
C TYR A 105 -11.53 19.05 1.48
N PHE A 106 -10.60 18.11 1.69
CA PHE A 106 -9.54 17.76 0.74
C PHE A 106 -9.44 16.26 0.52
N THR A 107 -8.96 15.87 -0.65
CA THR A 107 -8.67 14.48 -1.01
C THR A 107 -7.42 14.01 -0.28
N ILE A 108 -7.61 13.12 0.70
CA ILE A 108 -6.52 12.63 1.58
C ILE A 108 -5.87 11.32 1.11
N ALA A 109 -6.52 10.59 0.20
CA ALA A 109 -6.01 9.35 -0.38
C ALA A 109 -6.73 9.04 -1.69
N SER A 110 -6.11 8.29 -2.60
CA SER A 110 -6.69 7.92 -3.90
C SER A 110 -8.04 7.21 -3.79
N ILE A 111 -8.22 6.36 -2.77
CA ILE A 111 -9.47 5.63 -2.54
C ILE A 111 -10.67 6.56 -2.26
N VAL A 112 -10.42 7.78 -1.78
CA VAL A 112 -11.47 8.75 -1.45
C VAL A 112 -12.21 9.24 -2.70
N ASP A 113 -11.55 9.27 -3.85
CA ASP A 113 -12.12 9.69 -5.15
C ASP A 113 -13.38 8.88 -5.51
N PHE A 114 -13.40 7.62 -5.09
CA PHE A 114 -14.46 6.66 -5.40
C PHE A 114 -15.46 6.47 -4.26
N GLN A 115 -15.23 7.07 -3.09
CA GLN A 115 -16.13 6.94 -1.94
C GLN A 115 -17.30 7.93 -2.03
N ARG A 116 -18.50 7.48 -1.68
CA ARG A 116 -19.70 8.30 -1.51
C ARG A 116 -20.36 7.98 -0.18
N ILE A 117 -21.01 8.97 0.41
CA ILE A 117 -21.77 8.81 1.66
C ILE A 117 -23.25 8.69 1.34
N MET A 118 -23.87 7.57 1.71
CA MET A 118 -25.30 7.34 1.60
C MET A 118 -25.86 7.01 2.99
N GLY A 119 -26.42 8.02 3.66
CA GLY A 119 -26.81 7.91 5.07
C GLY A 119 -25.59 7.64 5.94
N SER A 120 -25.61 6.54 6.69
CA SER A 120 -24.49 6.13 7.57
C SER A 120 -23.52 5.14 6.91
N LYS A 121 -23.53 5.00 5.58
CA LYS A 121 -22.71 4.03 4.85
C LYS A 121 -21.81 4.69 3.81
N VAL A 122 -20.61 4.15 3.67
CA VAL A 122 -19.69 4.44 2.57
C VAL A 122 -19.97 3.45 1.44
N VAL A 123 -20.21 3.95 0.23
CA VAL A 123 -20.34 3.13 -1.00
C VAL A 123 -19.29 3.54 -2.02
N PHE A 124 -18.94 2.63 -2.93
CA PHE A 124 -17.90 2.86 -3.94
C PHE A 124 -18.50 3.01 -5.34
N GLY A 125 -18.14 4.08 -6.02
CA GLY A 125 -18.46 4.33 -7.43
C GLY A 125 -17.18 4.37 -8.26
N PHE A 126 -16.79 3.23 -8.82
CA PHE A 126 -15.61 3.11 -9.67
C PHE A 126 -15.95 3.40 -11.14
N PRO A 127 -15.18 4.26 -11.82
CA PRO A 127 -15.39 4.54 -13.25
C PRO A 127 -14.97 3.39 -14.18
N ALA A 128 -14.14 2.47 -13.68
CA ALA A 128 -13.70 1.25 -14.35
C ALA A 128 -13.32 0.19 -13.30
N ASN A 129 -13.14 -1.07 -13.69
CA ASN A 129 -12.77 -2.14 -12.76
C ASN A 129 -11.98 -3.27 -13.47
N PRO A 130 -10.64 -3.38 -13.28
CA PRO A 130 -9.82 -2.53 -12.42
C PRO A 130 -9.45 -1.19 -13.08
N LEU A 131 -9.01 -0.24 -12.26
CA LEU A 131 -8.52 1.09 -12.66
C LEU A 131 -7.19 1.40 -11.97
#